data_AF-A0AA48H7A1-F1
#
_entry.id   AF-A0AA48H7A1-F1
#
_cell.length_a   1.000
_cell.length_b   1.000
_cell.length_c   1.000
_cell.angle_alpha   90.00
_cell.angle_beta   90.00
_cell.angle_gamma   90.00
#
_symmetry.space_group_name_H-M   'P 1'
#
loop_
_entity.id
_entity.type
_entity.pdbx_description
1 polymer ?
#
loop_
_entity_poly.entity_id
_entity_poly.type
_entity_poly.pdbx_seq_one_letter_code
_entity_poly.pdbx_strand_id
1 'polypeptide(L)'
;MLPEHLTPEVWLEQVLSSAEARSGGVVKRQIRDIERLVGRDAFLAEAERRGFQVVQNNRHFVIFCNLMPIRRVRAVDGRSNARP
;
A
#
# COMPACT_ATOMS: atom_id res chain seq x y z
N MET A 1 -13.57 -17.59 -5.75
CA MET A 1 -14.25 -17.64 -4.45
C MET A 1 -13.20 -17.44 -3.36
N LEU A 2 -13.47 -16.65 -2.32
CA LEU A 2 -12.55 -16.50 -1.18
C LEU A 2 -12.75 -17.66 -0.21
N PRO A 3 -11.73 -18.05 0.58
CA PRO A 3 -11.92 -18.98 1.68
C PRO A 3 -13.02 -18.47 2.63
N GLU A 4 -13.85 -19.36 3.19
CA GLU A 4 -14.97 -18.99 4.08
C GLU A 4 -14.56 -18.13 5.30
N HIS A 5 -13.29 -18.18 5.70
CA HIS A 5 -12.74 -17.40 6.82
C HIS A 5 -12.14 -16.04 6.42
N LEU A 6 -12.10 -15.71 5.13
CA LEU A 6 -11.52 -14.46 4.63
C LEU A 6 -12.62 -13.46 4.28
N THR A 7 -13.19 -12.83 5.31
CA THR A 7 -14.12 -11.72 5.12
C THR A 7 -13.38 -10.48 4.61
N PRO A 8 -14.09 -9.51 3.99
CA PRO A 8 -13.53 -8.23 3.60
C PRO A 8 -12.75 -7.52 4.72
N GLU A 9 -13.30 -7.56 5.94
CA GLU A 9 -12.75 -6.91 7.13
C GLU A 9 -11.47 -7.61 7.60
N VAL A 10 -11.48 -8.95 7.63
CA VAL A 10 -10.29 -9.75 7.96
C VAL A 10 -9.18 -9.50 6.95
N TRP A 11 -9.52 -9.46 5.66
CA TRP A 11 -8.53 -9.16 4.62
C TRP A 11 -7.96 -7.75 4.76
N LEU A 12 -8.81 -6.75 4.99
CA LEU A 12 -8.42 -5.36 5.18
C LEU A 12 -7.47 -5.22 6.38
N GLU A 13 -7.82 -5.83 7.51
CA GLU A 13 -7.01 -5.85 8.72
C GLU A 13 -5.66 -6.54 8.47
N GLN A 14 -5.65 -7.71 7.80
CA GLN A 14 -4.41 -8.42 7.48
C GLN A 14 -3.45 -7.59 6.62
N VAL A 15 -3.97 -6.87 5.63
CA VAL A 15 -3.15 -6.04 4.74
C VAL A 15 -2.60 -4.83 5.48
N LEU A 16 -3.47 -4.08 6.15
CA LEU A 16 -3.12 -2.81 6.81
C LEU A 16 -2.47 -2.98 8.19
N SER A 17 -2.41 -4.20 8.72
CA SER A 17 -1.68 -4.58 9.93
C SER A 17 -0.58 -5.60 9.65
N SER A 18 -0.16 -5.79 8.40
CA SER A 18 0.98 -6.67 8.09
C SER A 18 2.26 -6.23 8.82
N ALA A 19 3.25 -7.12 8.95
CA ALA A 19 4.53 -6.78 9.58
C ALA A 19 5.19 -5.55 8.93
N GLU A 20 5.12 -5.46 7.60
CA GLU A 20 5.60 -4.32 6.81
C GLU A 20 4.82 -3.03 7.11
N ALA A 21 3.49 -3.12 7.28
CA ALA A 21 2.69 -1.96 7.65
C ALA A 21 3.03 -1.46 9.07
N ARG A 22 3.21 -2.40 10.01
CA ARG A 22 3.56 -2.09 11.41
C ARG A 22 4.96 -1.50 11.57
N SER A 23 5.91 -1.85 10.68
CA SER A 23 7.26 -1.29 10.70
C SER A 23 7.37 0.08 10.01
N GLY A 24 6.27 0.63 9.48
CA GLY A 24 6.28 1.88 8.73
C GLY A 24 6.75 1.73 7.28
N GLY A 25 6.73 0.51 6.75
CA GLY A 25 7.22 0.17 5.43
C GLY A 25 6.27 0.51 4.27
N VAL A 26 6.38 -0.24 3.17
CA VAL A 26 5.58 -0.02 1.95
C VAL A 26 4.87 -1.31 1.51
N VAL A 27 3.55 -1.25 1.43
CA VAL A 27 2.72 -2.36 0.94
C VAL A 27 2.27 -2.07 -0.49
N LYS A 28 2.34 -3.07 -1.38
CA LYS A 28 1.81 -2.98 -2.76
C LYS A 28 0.65 -3.94 -2.96
N ARG A 29 -0.45 -3.48 -3.55
CA ARG A 29 -1.66 -4.30 -3.84
C ARG A 29 -2.24 -4.00 -5.21
N GLN A 30 -2.86 -4.99 -5.85
CA GLN A 30 -3.59 -4.78 -7.10
C GLN A 30 -4.95 -4.13 -6.81
N ILE A 31 -5.31 -3.11 -7.59
CA ILE A 31 -6.56 -2.37 -7.42
C ILE A 31 -7.77 -3.28 -7.61
N ARG A 32 -7.73 -4.17 -8.62
CA ARG A 32 -8.80 -5.13 -8.88
C ARG A 32 -9.10 -6.05 -7.68
N ASP A 33 -8.08 -6.39 -6.89
CA ASP A 33 -8.27 -7.24 -5.72
C ASP A 33 -8.88 -6.42 -4.59
N ILE A 34 -8.43 -5.17 -4.38
CA ILE A 34 -9.07 -4.27 -3.41
C ILE A 34 -10.55 -4.07 -3.73
N GLU A 35 -10.86 -3.73 -4.98
CA GLU A 35 -12.23 -3.51 -5.45
C GLU A 35 -13.11 -4.75 -5.27
N ARG A 36 -12.58 -5.94 -5.60
CA ARG A 36 -13.30 -7.20 -5.46
C ARG A 36 -13.48 -7.66 -4.01
N LEU A 37 -12.54 -7.34 -3.11
CA LEU A 37 -12.48 -7.92 -1.76
C LEU A 37 -13.14 -7.03 -0.72
N VAL A 38 -12.93 -5.71 -0.78
CA VAL A 38 -13.39 -4.77 0.27
C VAL A 38 -14.03 -3.50 -0.29
N GLY A 39 -13.81 -3.23 -1.58
CA GLY A 39 -14.24 -1.98 -2.21
C GLY A 39 -13.20 -0.89 -2.03
N ARG A 40 -13.07 -0.04 -3.06
CA ARG A 40 -12.06 1.02 -3.11
C ARG A 40 -12.21 2.02 -1.97
N ASP A 41 -13.43 2.51 -1.74
CA ASP A 41 -13.67 3.59 -0.79
C ASP A 41 -13.44 3.15 0.66
N ALA A 42 -13.90 1.95 1.03
CA ALA A 42 -13.66 1.38 2.35
C ALA A 42 -12.15 1.18 2.63
N PHE A 43 -11.40 0.72 1.63
CA PHE A 43 -9.95 0.58 1.75
C PHE A 43 -9.25 1.93 1.97
N LEU A 44 -9.62 2.95 1.19
CA LEU A 44 -8.99 4.28 1.27
C LEU A 44 -9.34 4.97 2.60
N ALA A 45 -10.59 4.88 3.05
CA ALA A 45 -11.03 5.44 4.32
C ALA A 45 -10.26 4.83 5.50
N GLU A 46 -10.07 3.50 5.51
CA GLU A 46 -9.33 2.83 6.57
C GLU A 46 -7.82 3.13 6.52
N ALA A 47 -7.23 3.21 5.32
CA ALA A 47 -5.84 3.60 5.16
C ALA A 47 -5.60 5.03 5.68
N GLU A 48 -6.49 5.97 5.34
CA GLU A 48 -6.45 7.35 5.83
C GLU A 48 -6.61 7.43 7.35
N ARG A 49 -7.57 6.66 7.92
CA ARG A 49 -7.77 6.57 9.37
C ARG A 49 -6.52 6.11 10.13
N ARG A 50 -5.67 5.28 9.50
CA ARG A 50 -4.38 4.80 10.06
C ARG A 50 -3.21 5.76 9.82
N GLY A 51 -3.43 6.89 9.15
CA GLY A 51 -2.37 7.82 8.78
C GLY A 51 -1.47 7.30 7.65
N PHE A 52 -1.95 6.33 6.86
CA PHE A 52 -1.21 5.83 5.71
C PHE A 52 -1.48 6.68 4.47
N GLN A 53 -0.49 6.76 3.59
CA GLN A 53 -0.60 7.48 2.33
C GLN A 53 -0.70 6.47 1.18
N VAL A 54 -1.79 6.50 0.43
CA VAL A 54 -2.02 5.60 -0.72
C VAL A 54 -1.77 6.35 -2.02
N VAL A 55 -0.84 5.87 -2.85
CA VAL A 55 -0.66 6.35 -4.22
C VAL A 55 -1.05 5.29 -5.23
N GLN A 56 -1.63 5.73 -6.34
CA GLN A 56 -1.96 4.87 -7.46
C GLN A 56 -0.87 4.92 -8.52
N ASN A 57 -0.39 3.75 -8.96
CA ASN A 57 0.48 3.62 -10.11
C ASN A 57 0.02 2.45 -10.99
N ASN A 58 -0.51 2.78 -12.17
CA ASN A 58 -1.16 1.82 -13.07
C ASN A 58 -2.22 0.99 -12.32
N ARG A 59 -2.12 -0.34 -12.36
CA ARG A 59 -3.07 -1.28 -11.72
C ARG A 59 -2.82 -1.53 -10.24
N HIS A 60 -1.97 -0.74 -9.59
CA HIS A 60 -1.58 -0.95 -8.21
C HIS A 60 -1.81 0.27 -7.33
N PHE A 61 -2.16 0.00 -6.09
CA PHE A 61 -1.90 0.90 -4.98
C PHE A 61 -0.55 0.57 -4.35
N VAL A 62 0.18 1.63 -4.04
CA VAL A 62 1.39 1.63 -3.22
C VAL A 62 1.03 2.39 -1.95
N ILE A 63 1.03 1.69 -0.83
CA ILE A 63 0.61 2.19 0.48
C ILE A 63 1.88 2.44 1.29
N PHE A 64 2.15 3.70 1.58
CA PHE A 64 3.21 4.10 2.50
C PHE A 64 2.61 4.08 3.91
N CYS A 65 3.07 3.15 4.74
CA CYS A 65 2.51 2.91 6.08
C CYS A 65 3.10 3.86 7.14
N ASN A 66 3.36 5.10 6.76
CA ASN A 66 3.94 6.14 7.59
C ASN A 66 3.51 7.54 7.09
N LEU A 67 3.82 8.57 7.87
CA LEU A 67 3.50 9.97 7.58
C LEU A 67 4.63 10.74 6.88
N MET A 68 5.69 10.05 6.42
CA MET A 68 6.81 10.72 5.76
C MET A 68 6.40 11.24 4.37
N PRO A 69 6.90 12.40 3.94
CA PRO A 69 6.52 12.98 2.66
C PRO A 69 6.95 12.11 1.48
N ILE A 70 6.06 11.92 0.51
CA ILE A 70 6.35 11.21 -0.73
C ILE A 70 7.07 12.16 -1.69
N ARG A 71 8.25 11.77 -2.18
CA ARG A 71 8.99 12.51 -3.22
C ARG A 71 9.24 11.64 -4.45
N ARG A 72 8.89 12.15 -5.63
CA ARG A 72 9.25 11.52 -6.92
C ARG A 72 10.69 11.87 -7.25
N VAL A 73 11.60 10.92 -7.11
CA VAL A 73 13.01 11.07 -7.51
C VAL A 73 13.18 10.80 -9.01
N ARG A 74 14.14 11.48 -9.64
CA ARG A 74 14.59 11.22 -11.02
C ARG A 74 16.10 11.05 -11.00
N ALA A 75 16.63 10.19 -11.86
CA ALA A 75 18.06 10.23 -12.14
C ALA A 75 18.39 11.58 -12.77
N VAL A 76 19.35 12.30 -12.20
CA VAL A 76 20.03 13.40 -12.89
C VAL A 76 21.21 12.75 -13.63
N ASP A 77 21.44 13.13 -14.88
CA ASP A 77 22.43 12.50 -15.76
C ASP A 77 23.77 12.20 -15.06
N GLY A 78 24.12 10.91 -15.04
CA GLY A 78 25.49 10.41 -14.94
C GLY A 78 26.31 10.77 -13.70
N ARG A 79 26.12 10.01 -12.61
CA ARG A 79 27.21 9.46 -11.76
C ARG A 79 26.60 8.61 -10.65
N SER A 80 26.47 7.30 -10.88
CA SER A 80 26.25 6.36 -9.79
C SER A 80 27.54 6.23 -8.98
N ASN A 81 27.58 6.79 -7.78
CA ASN A 81 28.52 6.31 -6.76
C ASN A 81 27.94 5.03 -6.15
N ALA A 82 27.89 3.96 -6.94
CA ALA A 82 27.87 2.62 -6.38
C ALA A 82 29.33 2.29 -6.05
N ARG A 83 29.67 2.23 -4.76
CA ARG A 83 30.98 1.73 -4.30
C ARG A 83 30.91 0.18 -4.32
N PRO A 84 31.96 -0.52 -4.78
CA PRO A 84 31.99 -1.99 -4.81
C PRO A 84 31.85 -2.60 -3.41
#